data_AF-A0A1M5EW75-F1
#
_entry.id   AF-A0A1M5EW75-F1
#
_cell.length_a   1.000
_cell.length_b   1.000
_cell.length_c   1.000
_cell.angle_alpha   90.00
_cell.angle_beta   90.00
_cell.angle_gamma   90.00
#
_symmetry.space_group_name_H-M   'P 1'
#
loop_
_entity.id
_entity.type
_entity.pdbx_description
1 polymer ?
#
loop_
_entity_poly.entity_id
_entity_poly.type
_entity_poly.pdbx_seq_one_letter_code
_entity_poly.pdbx_strand_id
1 'polypeptide(L)'
;MKRNILFILLTFVFLCCNGKQTEKEAKTEKKEIEEIELPPPPRKIDMDNLIGFACYSSGMTSKPVETITKLLENENYSEVKNKLASKSVAEKYLATIACNELKKQNAISLSISELKQIEINMNSNEKTTICSGCTNENEITLKQLFSTKTFIERGVKEWLKESI
;
A
#
# COMPACT_ATOMS: atom_id res chain seq x y z
N MET A 1 36.53 -60.64 -23.72
CA MET A 1 37.65 -59.94 -24.38
C MET A 1 37.32 -59.82 -25.87
N LYS A 2 37.49 -58.62 -26.44
CA LYS A 2 37.38 -58.21 -27.87
C LYS A 2 36.00 -57.81 -28.43
N ARG A 3 35.91 -56.49 -28.62
CA ARG A 3 35.03 -55.68 -29.49
C ARG A 3 35.17 -56.05 -30.97
N ASN A 4 34.17 -55.68 -31.77
CA ASN A 4 34.23 -55.01 -33.10
C ASN A 4 32.78 -55.05 -33.66
N ILE A 5 31.93 -54.02 -33.49
CA ILE A 5 31.81 -52.77 -34.28
C ILE A 5 32.11 -52.94 -35.77
N LEU A 6 31.12 -52.52 -36.57
CA LEU A 6 31.20 -52.08 -37.98
C LEU A 6 30.82 -53.10 -39.05
N PHE A 7 29.51 -53.23 -39.32
CA PHE A 7 29.04 -53.53 -40.67
C PHE A 7 27.71 -52.78 -40.95
N ILE A 8 27.78 -51.83 -41.88
CA ILE A 8 26.78 -51.55 -42.93
C ILE A 8 25.46 -50.90 -42.43
N LEU A 9 25.25 -49.57 -42.45
CA LEU A 9 25.18 -48.68 -43.62
C LEU A 9 24.47 -49.33 -44.83
N LEU A 10 23.14 -49.56 -44.76
CA LEU A 10 22.24 -49.73 -45.93
C LEU A 10 20.75 -49.96 -45.52
N THR A 11 20.09 -48.98 -44.89
CA THR A 11 18.60 -48.96 -44.82
C THR A 11 18.00 -47.55 -44.99
N PHE A 12 18.78 -46.61 -45.51
CA PHE A 12 18.22 -45.39 -46.09
C PHE A 12 18.03 -45.64 -47.59
N VAL A 13 16.79 -45.44 -48.05
CA VAL A 13 16.24 -45.40 -49.42
C VAL A 13 15.16 -46.48 -49.56
N PHE A 14 13.97 -46.03 -49.99
CA PHE A 14 12.73 -46.78 -50.21
C PHE A 14 11.80 -46.97 -49.00
N LEU A 15 11.26 -45.85 -48.48
CA LEU A 15 9.81 -45.81 -48.31
C LEU A 15 9.25 -44.71 -49.21
N CYS A 16 8.57 -45.19 -50.25
CA CYS A 16 8.02 -44.43 -51.35
C CYS A 16 6.98 -43.41 -50.90
N CYS A 17 7.08 -42.25 -51.54
CA CYS A 17 6.00 -41.35 -51.87
C CYS A 17 4.64 -42.05 -52.02
N ASN A 18 3.69 -41.68 -51.17
CA ASN A 18 2.29 -41.67 -51.56
C ASN A 18 1.79 -40.24 -51.43
N GLY A 19 1.60 -39.62 -52.60
CA GLY A 19 1.11 -38.27 -52.73
C GLY A 19 -0.31 -38.15 -52.22
N LYS A 20 -0.52 -37.16 -51.35
CA LYS A 20 -1.80 -36.46 -51.22
C LYS A 20 -1.48 -34.98 -51.21
N GLN A 21 -1.76 -34.32 -52.34
CA GLN A 21 -1.83 -32.87 -52.40
C GLN A 21 -2.87 -32.41 -51.38
N THR A 22 -2.40 -31.72 -50.36
CA THR A 22 -3.25 -30.86 -49.52
C THR A 22 -2.91 -29.44 -49.93
N GLU A 23 -3.90 -28.76 -50.50
CA GLU A 23 -3.86 -27.33 -50.73
C GLU A 23 -3.49 -26.64 -49.42
N LYS A 24 -2.29 -26.07 -49.37
CA LYS A 24 -1.94 -25.10 -48.34
C LYS A 24 -2.67 -23.81 -48.70
N GLU A 25 -3.88 -23.67 -48.21
CA GLU A 25 -4.46 -22.36 -47.99
C GLU A 25 -3.51 -21.60 -47.05
N ALA A 26 -2.85 -20.58 -47.59
CA ALA A 26 -2.11 -19.61 -46.81
C ALA A 26 -3.12 -18.82 -45.97
N LYS A 27 -3.49 -19.38 -44.81
CA LYS A 27 -4.23 -18.68 -43.78
C LYS A 27 -3.26 -17.67 -43.17
N THR A 28 -3.30 -16.45 -43.69
CA THR A 28 -2.68 -15.29 -43.07
C THR A 28 -3.28 -15.13 -41.68
N GLU A 29 -2.60 -15.67 -40.69
CA GLU A 29 -2.84 -15.45 -39.27
C GLU A 29 -2.57 -13.96 -39.03
N LYS A 30 -3.63 -13.16 -39.07
CA LYS A 30 -3.59 -11.79 -38.56
C LYS A 30 -3.31 -11.92 -37.07
N LYS A 31 -2.03 -11.77 -36.71
CA LYS A 31 -1.60 -11.55 -35.33
C LYS A 31 -2.24 -10.24 -34.89
N GLU A 32 -3.38 -10.38 -34.21
CA GLU A 32 -4.01 -9.30 -33.47
C GLU A 32 -2.97 -8.81 -32.47
N ILE A 33 -2.48 -7.59 -32.70
CA ILE A 33 -1.58 -6.92 -31.77
C ILE A 33 -2.49 -6.53 -30.61
N GLU A 34 -2.52 -7.37 -29.59
CA GLU A 34 -3.11 -7.03 -28.30
C GLU A 34 -2.42 -5.73 -27.84
N GLU A 35 -3.19 -4.64 -27.85
CA GLU A 35 -2.74 -3.33 -27.42
C GLU A 35 -2.32 -3.48 -25.94
N ILE A 36 -1.01 -3.44 -25.68
CA ILE A 36 -0.49 -3.50 -24.33
C ILE A 36 -0.95 -2.20 -23.65
N GLU A 37 -2.02 -2.28 -22.87
CA GLU A 37 -2.45 -1.18 -22.02
C GLU A 37 -1.28 -0.83 -21.09
N LEU A 38 -0.68 0.33 -21.33
CA LEU A 38 0.35 0.86 -20.45
C LEU A 38 -0.26 1.02 -19.05
N PRO A 39 0.47 0.63 -17.99
CA PRO A 39 -0.03 0.86 -16.64
C PRO A 39 -0.34 2.34 -16.46
N PRO A 40 -1.40 2.69 -15.71
CA PRO A 40 -1.75 4.07 -15.48
C PRO A 40 -0.55 4.84 -14.92
N PRO A 41 -0.39 6.12 -15.27
CA PRO A 41 0.70 6.93 -14.75
C PRO A 41 0.66 6.96 -13.22
N PRO A 42 1.82 7.00 -12.55
CA PRO A 42 1.88 6.96 -11.10
C PRO A 42 1.10 8.12 -10.50
N ARG A 43 0.21 7.81 -9.55
CA ARG A 43 -0.59 8.81 -8.84
C ARG A 43 0.35 9.71 -8.02
N LYS A 44 0.18 11.03 -8.11
CA LYS A 44 0.90 11.97 -7.24
C LYS A 44 0.35 11.85 -5.82
N ILE A 45 1.19 11.42 -4.88
CA ILE A 45 0.82 11.23 -3.48
C ILE A 45 1.02 12.54 -2.73
N ASP A 46 0.00 12.94 -1.95
CA ASP A 46 0.12 14.05 -1.01
C ASP A 46 0.83 13.56 0.27
N MET A 47 2.13 13.83 0.35
CA MET A 47 2.97 13.42 1.47
C MET A 47 2.59 14.11 2.78
N ASP A 48 1.93 15.27 2.73
CA ASP A 48 1.44 15.98 3.90
C ASP A 48 0.12 15.39 4.43
N ASN A 49 -0.50 14.47 3.67
CA ASN A 49 -1.76 13.80 4.01
C ASN A 49 -1.68 12.27 3.91
N LEU A 50 -0.48 11.73 4.10
CA LEU A 50 -0.18 10.29 4.14
C LEU A 50 -0.02 9.82 5.58
N ILE A 51 -0.68 8.72 5.96
CA ILE A 51 -0.42 7.97 7.19
C ILE A 51 0.39 6.73 6.84
N GLY A 52 1.61 6.68 7.35
CA GLY A 52 2.54 5.62 7.07
C GLY A 52 3.56 5.44 8.18
N PHE A 53 3.58 4.25 8.79
CA PHE A 53 4.51 3.93 9.88
C PHE A 53 5.81 3.28 9.37
N ALA A 54 5.75 2.61 8.22
CA ALA A 54 6.91 2.09 7.50
C ALA A 54 6.53 1.94 6.02
N CYS A 55 6.88 2.94 5.21
CA CYS A 55 6.46 3.04 3.82
C CYS A 55 7.61 2.89 2.83
N TYR A 56 7.24 2.40 1.65
CA TYR A 56 8.14 2.18 0.53
C TYR A 56 9.26 1.17 0.87
N SER A 57 10.18 0.96 -0.07
CA SER A 57 11.35 0.09 0.14
C SER A 57 12.30 0.58 1.22
N SER A 58 12.21 1.86 1.61
CA SER A 58 13.03 2.48 2.65
C SER A 58 12.50 2.29 4.07
N GLY A 59 11.24 1.84 4.24
CA GLY A 59 10.60 1.73 5.56
C GLY A 59 10.45 3.08 6.28
N MET A 60 10.32 4.18 5.53
CA MET A 60 10.25 5.52 6.12
C MET A 60 8.87 5.80 6.73
N THR A 61 8.84 6.50 7.85
CA THR A 61 7.61 7.08 8.39
C THR A 61 7.15 8.25 7.51
N SER A 62 5.84 8.46 7.42
CA SER A 62 5.30 9.62 6.74
C SER A 62 5.47 10.88 7.57
N LYS A 63 5.53 12.04 6.91
CA LYS A 63 5.75 13.33 7.57
C LYS A 63 4.72 13.64 8.67
N PRO A 64 3.40 13.38 8.52
CA PRO A 64 2.45 13.52 9.62
C PRO A 64 2.75 12.63 10.82
N VAL A 65 3.14 11.36 10.57
CA VAL A 65 3.52 10.42 11.64
C VAL A 65 4.75 10.93 12.37
N GLU A 66 5.81 11.29 11.64
CA GLU A 66 7.04 11.84 12.23
C GLU A 66 6.77 13.11 13.05
N THR A 67 5.93 14.01 12.53
CA THR A 67 5.57 15.27 13.20
C THR A 67 4.89 15.01 14.54
N ILE A 68 3.86 14.16 14.58
CA ILE A 68 3.15 13.85 15.82
C ILE A 68 4.04 13.04 16.77
N THR A 69 4.85 12.12 16.25
CA THR A 69 5.82 11.34 17.05
C THR A 69 6.75 12.26 17.83
N LYS A 70 7.39 13.23 17.16
CA LYS A 70 8.26 14.20 17.82
C LYS A 70 7.54 15.03 18.89
N LEU A 71 6.27 15.35 18.69
CA LEU A 71 5.49 16.08 19.70
C LEU A 71 5.21 15.20 20.92
N LEU A 72 4.93 13.91 20.73
CA LEU A 72 4.69 12.94 21.80
C LEU A 72 5.97 12.65 22.59
N GLU A 73 7.08 12.38 21.91
CA GLU A 73 8.39 12.13 22.53
C GLU A 73 8.90 13.30 23.37
N ASN A 74 8.57 14.54 22.97
CA ASN A 74 8.92 15.75 23.72
C ASN A 74 7.83 16.17 24.72
N GLU A 75 6.83 15.33 24.97
CA GLU A 75 5.68 15.59 25.85
C GLU A 75 4.95 16.91 25.54
N ASN A 76 5.03 17.40 24.30
CA ASN A 76 4.41 18.64 23.88
C ASN A 76 2.92 18.43 23.54
N TYR A 77 2.16 17.99 24.55
CA TYR A 77 0.78 17.59 24.38
C TYR A 77 -0.14 18.75 24.01
N SER A 78 0.22 20.00 24.36
CA SER A 78 -0.53 21.17 23.90
C SER A 78 -0.53 21.26 22.37
N GLU A 79 0.62 21.03 21.73
CA GLU A 79 0.71 21.00 20.27
C GLU A 79 0.03 19.78 19.67
N VAL A 80 0.08 18.60 20.33
CA VAL A 80 -0.71 17.44 19.89
C VAL A 80 -2.21 17.78 19.87
N LYS A 81 -2.72 18.49 20.89
CA LYS A 81 -4.12 18.94 20.92
C LYS A 81 -4.43 19.96 19.84
N ASN A 82 -3.52 20.89 19.54
CA ASN A 82 -3.69 21.85 18.43
C ASN A 82 -3.88 21.13 17.09
N LYS A 83 -3.24 19.97 16.91
CA LYS A 83 -3.35 19.16 15.68
C LYS A 83 -4.71 18.50 15.49
N LEU A 84 -5.58 18.46 16.50
CA LEU A 84 -6.99 18.06 16.36
C LEU A 84 -7.74 18.89 15.31
N ALA A 85 -7.33 20.14 15.11
CA ALA A 85 -7.91 21.08 14.13
C ALA A 85 -6.96 21.38 12.96
N SER A 86 -5.97 20.51 12.69
CA SER A 86 -5.02 20.71 11.59
C SER A 86 -5.73 20.77 10.23
N LYS A 87 -5.10 21.39 9.22
CA LYS A 87 -5.54 21.29 7.82
C LYS A 87 -5.22 19.91 7.21
N SER A 88 -4.22 19.20 7.73
CA SER A 88 -3.88 17.84 7.29
C SER A 88 -4.83 16.83 7.91
N VAL A 89 -5.52 16.05 7.08
CA VAL A 89 -6.46 15.01 7.54
C VAL A 89 -5.70 13.88 8.26
N ALA A 90 -4.49 13.56 7.81
CA ALA A 90 -3.58 12.64 8.48
C ALA A 90 -3.20 13.12 9.89
N GLU A 91 -2.85 14.40 10.05
CA GLU A 91 -2.56 14.96 11.38
C GLU A 91 -3.79 14.96 12.29
N LYS A 92 -4.98 15.30 11.76
CA LYS A 92 -6.24 15.21 12.53
C LYS A 92 -6.45 13.80 13.07
N TYR A 93 -6.25 12.78 12.23
CA TYR A 93 -6.35 11.39 12.64
C TYR A 93 -5.38 11.10 13.78
N LEU A 94 -4.08 11.25 13.54
CA LEU A 94 -3.01 10.91 14.49
C LEU A 94 -3.17 11.63 15.83
N ALA A 95 -3.50 12.93 15.80
CA ALA A 95 -3.76 13.71 17.00
C ALA A 95 -4.98 13.21 17.77
N THR A 96 -6.06 12.85 17.07
CA THR A 96 -7.31 12.35 17.69
C THR A 96 -7.06 11.07 18.46
N ILE A 97 -6.37 10.11 17.85
CA ILE A 97 -6.07 8.85 18.52
C ILE A 97 -5.04 9.04 19.64
N ALA A 98 -3.99 9.83 19.44
CA ALA A 98 -3.01 10.12 20.49
C ALA A 98 -3.67 10.79 21.71
N CYS A 99 -4.54 11.79 21.49
CA CYS A 99 -5.28 12.45 22.57
C CYS A 99 -6.20 11.48 23.32
N ASN A 100 -6.89 10.59 22.60
CA ASN A 100 -7.71 9.55 23.23
C ASN A 100 -6.86 8.62 24.11
N GLU A 101 -5.68 8.23 23.65
CA GLU A 101 -4.80 7.35 24.41
C GLU A 101 -4.19 8.04 25.64
N LEU A 102 -3.62 9.24 25.46
CA LEU A 102 -3.12 10.07 26.55
C LEU A 102 -4.18 10.35 27.61
N LYS A 103 -5.44 10.61 27.20
CA LYS A 103 -6.56 10.79 28.11
C LYS A 103 -6.87 9.52 28.91
N LYS A 104 -6.86 8.33 28.29
CA LYS A 104 -7.09 7.07 29.02
C LYS A 104 -6.03 6.82 30.09
N GLN A 105 -4.80 7.24 29.83
CA GLN A 105 -3.68 7.15 30.75
C GLN A 105 -3.66 8.28 31.80
N ASN A 106 -4.62 9.22 31.74
CA ASN A 106 -4.67 10.44 32.55
C ASN A 106 -3.45 11.38 32.38
N ALA A 107 -2.71 11.27 31.26
CA ALA A 107 -1.57 12.14 30.96
C ALA A 107 -2.01 13.55 30.54
N ILE A 108 -3.23 13.70 30.04
CA ILE A 108 -3.81 14.99 29.64
C ILE A 108 -5.26 15.11 30.08
N SER A 109 -5.71 16.35 30.23
CA SER A 109 -7.14 16.70 30.24
C SER A 109 -7.54 17.31 28.90
N LEU A 110 -8.78 17.00 28.47
CA LEU A 110 -9.38 17.56 27.27
C LEU A 110 -10.54 18.47 27.66
N SER A 111 -10.54 19.67 27.10
CA SER A 111 -11.62 20.64 27.18
C SER A 111 -12.83 20.20 26.36
N ILE A 112 -13.97 20.88 26.57
CA ILE A 112 -15.22 20.59 25.85
C ILE A 112 -15.05 20.77 24.34
N SER A 113 -14.33 21.81 23.90
CA SER A 113 -14.08 22.05 22.48
C SER A 113 -13.18 20.97 21.86
N GLU A 114 -12.15 20.52 22.58
CA GLU A 114 -11.26 19.44 22.12
C GLU A 114 -12.01 18.11 22.02
N LEU A 115 -12.87 17.78 23.00
CA LEU A 115 -13.73 16.59 22.94
C LEU A 115 -14.69 16.64 21.75
N LYS A 116 -15.29 17.81 21.49
CA LYS A 116 -16.17 18.02 20.34
C LYS A 116 -15.39 17.86 19.03
N GLN A 117 -14.16 18.37 18.95
CA GLN A 117 -13.33 18.22 17.76
C GLN A 117 -12.94 16.77 17.51
N ILE A 118 -12.64 15.99 18.55
CA ILE A 118 -12.42 14.54 18.46
C ILE A 118 -13.64 13.85 17.86
N GLU A 119 -14.85 14.15 18.36
CA GLU A 119 -16.09 13.57 17.84
C GLU A 119 -16.31 13.91 16.36
N ILE A 120 -16.04 15.16 15.96
CA ILE A 120 -16.09 15.59 14.56
C ILE A 120 -15.11 14.78 13.72
N ASN A 121 -13.86 14.67 14.15
CA ASN A 121 -12.82 13.93 13.42
C ASN A 121 -13.20 12.45 13.28
N MET A 122 -13.72 11.82 14.34
CA MET A 122 -14.14 10.41 14.34
C MET A 122 -15.30 10.11 13.40
N ASN A 123 -16.10 11.12 13.06
CA ASN A 123 -17.26 10.99 12.17
C ASN A 123 -17.05 11.64 10.79
N SER A 124 -15.85 12.15 10.50
CA SER A 124 -15.57 12.92 9.29
C SER A 124 -15.47 12.05 8.03
N ASN A 125 -16.02 12.56 6.92
CA ASN A 125 -15.85 11.99 5.58
C ASN A 125 -14.61 12.53 4.85
N GLU A 126 -13.80 13.36 5.50
CA GLU A 126 -12.51 13.80 4.96
C GLU A 126 -11.59 12.59 4.72
N LYS A 127 -10.88 12.63 3.59
CA LYS A 127 -10.01 11.53 3.15
C LYS A 127 -8.55 11.80 3.45
N THR A 128 -7.85 10.73 3.76
CA THR A 128 -6.40 10.67 3.88
C THR A 128 -5.89 9.45 3.12
N THR A 129 -4.61 9.47 2.78
CA THR A 129 -3.97 8.33 2.14
C THR A 129 -3.31 7.46 3.20
N ILE A 130 -3.48 6.15 3.13
CA ILE A 130 -2.81 5.19 3.99
C ILE A 130 -1.84 4.34 3.16
N CYS A 131 -0.63 4.21 3.69
CA CYS A 131 0.43 3.42 3.10
C CYS A 131 0.23 1.94 3.41
N SER A 132 -0.15 1.16 2.39
CA SER A 132 -0.59 -0.24 2.48
C SER A 132 0.50 -1.26 2.15
N GLY A 133 1.76 -0.83 2.18
CA GLY A 133 2.93 -1.64 1.86
C GLY A 133 3.93 -0.89 0.99
N CYS A 134 4.80 -1.64 0.31
CA CYS A 134 5.92 -1.07 -0.45
C CYS A 134 5.50 -0.24 -1.67
N THR A 135 4.37 -0.57 -2.30
CA THR A 135 3.96 0.01 -3.59
C THR A 135 2.48 0.39 -3.66
N ASN A 136 1.74 0.27 -2.55
CA ASN A 136 0.29 0.41 -2.55
C ASN A 136 -0.14 1.46 -1.55
N GLU A 137 -0.91 2.43 -2.03
CA GLU A 137 -1.59 3.43 -1.22
C GLU A 137 -3.10 3.37 -1.44
N ASN A 138 -3.86 3.56 -0.37
CA ASN A 138 -5.31 3.58 -0.43
C ASN A 138 -5.83 4.88 0.17
N GLU A 139 -6.86 5.46 -0.43
CA GLU A 139 -7.60 6.56 0.19
C GLU A 139 -8.69 6.00 1.11
N ILE A 140 -8.82 6.60 2.29
CA ILE A 140 -9.80 6.19 3.30
C ILE A 140 -10.33 7.42 4.02
N THR A 141 -11.59 7.40 4.44
CA THR A 141 -12.12 8.47 5.29
C THR A 141 -11.70 8.31 6.76
N LEU A 142 -11.67 9.39 7.52
CA LEU A 142 -11.45 9.31 8.97
C LEU A 142 -12.49 8.42 9.64
N LYS A 143 -13.77 8.57 9.29
CA LYS A 143 -14.84 7.72 9.82
C LYS A 143 -14.55 6.23 9.59
N GLN A 144 -14.09 5.84 8.40
CA GLN A 144 -13.72 4.45 8.12
C GLN A 144 -12.51 4.01 8.94
N LEU A 145 -11.48 4.85 9.07
CA LEU A 145 -10.30 4.59 9.90
C LEU A 145 -10.63 4.28 11.37
N PHE A 146 -11.62 4.95 11.95
CA PHE A 146 -12.02 4.74 13.34
C PHE A 146 -13.04 3.60 13.54
N SER A 147 -13.81 3.24 12.51
CA SER A 147 -14.92 2.28 12.63
C SER A 147 -14.59 0.87 12.12
N THR A 148 -13.58 0.73 11.27
CA THR A 148 -13.22 -0.56 10.66
C THR A 148 -11.86 -1.03 11.17
N LYS A 149 -11.68 -2.35 11.27
CA LYS A 149 -10.35 -2.93 11.45
C LYS A 149 -9.58 -2.72 10.15
N THR A 150 -8.80 -1.66 10.10
CA THR A 150 -7.96 -1.33 8.94
C THR A 150 -6.60 -2.01 9.07
N PHE A 151 -5.89 -2.21 7.95
CA PHE A 151 -4.57 -2.83 8.01
C PHE A 151 -3.57 -2.00 8.84
N ILE A 152 -3.78 -0.67 8.97
CA ILE A 152 -2.91 0.20 9.78
C ILE A 152 -3.14 0.07 11.28
N GLU A 153 -4.21 -0.59 11.74
CA GLU A 153 -4.56 -0.67 13.17
C GLU A 153 -3.42 -1.23 14.02
N ARG A 154 -2.69 -2.23 13.50
CA ARG A 154 -1.52 -2.80 14.19
C ARG A 154 -0.40 -1.76 14.32
N GLY A 155 -0.02 -1.13 13.20
CA GLY A 155 1.06 -0.14 13.18
C GLY A 155 0.73 1.07 14.06
N VAL A 156 -0.53 1.46 14.10
CA VAL A 156 -1.04 2.49 15.00
C VAL A 156 -0.86 2.12 16.48
N LYS A 157 -1.20 0.89 16.86
CA LYS A 157 -1.05 0.40 18.25
C LYS A 157 0.42 0.31 18.66
N GLU A 158 1.26 -0.19 17.76
CA GLU A 158 2.71 -0.27 17.98
C GLU A 158 3.31 1.13 18.13
N TRP A 159 2.99 2.03 17.21
CA TRP A 159 3.43 3.43 17.25
C TRP A 159 3.04 4.14 18.55
N LEU A 160 1.79 4.02 19.00
CA LEU A 160 1.35 4.62 20.26
C LEU A 160 2.12 4.08 21.47
N LYS A 161 2.37 2.77 21.50
CA LYS A 161 3.10 2.11 22.59
C LYS A 161 4.57 2.57 22.66
N GLU A 162 5.16 2.91 21.52
CA GLU A 162 6.53 3.39 21.44
C GLU A 162 6.64 4.90 21.72
N SER A 163 5.57 5.66 21.45
CA SER A 163 5.59 7.13 21.50
C SER A 163 5.00 7.72 22.79
N ILE A 164 4.30 6.94 23.62
CA ILE A 164 3.61 7.36 24.85
C ILE A 164 3.89 6.32 25.95
#